data_AF-A0A7G8VTW5-F1
#
_entry.id   AF-A0A7G8VTW5-F1
#
_cell.length_a   1.000
_cell.length_b   1.000
_cell.length_c   1.000
_cell.angle_alpha   90.00
_cell.angle_beta   90.00
_cell.angle_gamma   90.00
#
_symmetry.space_group_name_H-M   'P 1'
#
loop_
_entity.id
_entity.type
_entity.pdbx_description
1 polymer ?
#
loop_
_entity_poly.entity_id
_entity_poly.type
_entity_poly.pdbx_seq_one_letter_code
_entity_poly.pdbx_strand_id
1 'polypeptide(L)'
;MVQGRSVATLGRGMELVKVGKAPRAVVRPEDNTTVLLKKAARALNKPGIDRAVVFRGPNAAKIFAYYAYPQDPTQVVREAADGTKVVGRLVEGRFRASKA
;
A
#
# COMPACT_ATOMS: atom_id res chain seq x y z
N MET A 1 5.52 30.82 25.90
CA MET A 1 5.18 30.42 27.28
C MET A 1 3.78 29.81 27.26
N VAL A 2 3.65 28.53 27.61
CA VAL A 2 2.36 27.84 27.57
C VAL A 2 1.56 28.21 28.83
N GLN A 3 0.41 28.87 28.68
CA GLN A 3 -0.49 29.16 29.80
C GLN A 3 -1.48 27.98 29.97
N GLY A 4 -1.51 27.35 31.14
CA GLY A 4 -2.40 26.23 31.41
C GLY A 4 -2.43 25.85 32.90
N ARG A 5 -3.44 25.07 33.30
CA ARG A 5 -3.60 24.60 34.68
C ARG A 5 -2.89 23.26 34.85
N SER A 6 -1.95 23.15 35.81
CA SER A 6 -1.36 21.86 36.16
C SER A 6 -2.45 20.91 36.67
N VAL A 7 -2.50 19.69 36.15
CA VAL A 7 -3.52 18.67 36.49
C VAL A 7 -2.91 17.42 37.13
N ALA A 8 -1.62 17.18 36.96
CA ALA A 8 -0.89 16.15 37.70
C ALA A 8 0.62 16.40 37.64
N THR A 9 1.34 16.04 38.69
CA THR A 9 2.80 15.96 38.68
C THR A 9 3.21 14.51 38.49
N LEU A 10 4.01 14.25 37.46
CA LEU A 10 4.62 12.96 37.17
C LEU A 10 6.03 12.97 37.78
N GLY A 11 6.47 11.85 38.35
CA GLY A 11 7.82 11.74 38.93
C GLY A 11 8.92 12.13 37.94
N ARG A 12 10.08 12.57 38.45
CA ARG A 12 11.22 13.13 37.68
C ARG A 12 10.98 14.53 37.09
N GLY A 13 10.23 15.37 37.81
CA GLY A 13 10.07 16.79 37.46
C GLY A 13 9.19 17.05 36.23
N MET A 14 8.32 16.11 35.89
CA MET A 14 7.39 16.25 34.78
C MET A 14 6.03 16.73 35.29
N GLU A 15 5.39 17.65 34.57
CA GLU A 15 4.02 18.10 34.88
C GLU A 15 3.09 17.91 33.69
N LEU A 16 1.90 17.40 34.00
CA LEU A 16 0.78 17.30 33.08
C LEU A 16 0.00 18.60 33.20
N VAL A 17 0.04 19.43 32.16
CA VAL A 17 -0.64 20.73 32.13
C VAL A 17 -1.83 20.68 31.17
N LYS A 18 -3.02 20.99 31.68
CA LYS A 18 -4.20 21.20 30.84
C LYS A 18 -4.11 22.57 30.19
N VAL A 19 -3.63 22.58 28.96
CA VAL A 19 -3.81 23.68 28.01
C VAL A 19 -5.25 23.66 27.49
N GLY A 20 -5.80 24.84 27.18
CA GLY A 20 -7.15 24.96 26.60
C GLY A 20 -7.33 24.18 25.30
N LYS A 21 -8.50 24.30 24.66
CA LYS A 21 -8.73 23.69 23.33
C LYS A 21 -7.65 24.18 22.37
N ALA A 22 -6.71 23.31 22.00
CA ALA A 22 -5.76 23.62 20.95
C ALA A 22 -6.55 23.93 19.67
N PRO A 23 -6.20 24.98 18.91
CA PRO A 23 -6.79 25.18 17.60
C PRO A 23 -6.56 23.90 16.79
N ARG A 24 -7.65 23.31 16.29
CA ARG A 24 -7.53 22.17 15.39
C ARG A 24 -6.70 22.63 14.20
N ALA A 25 -5.68 21.85 13.86
CA ALA A 25 -4.93 22.09 12.63
C ALA A 25 -5.93 22.19 11.47
N VAL A 26 -5.78 23.20 10.63
CA VAL A 26 -6.59 23.32 9.41
C VAL A 26 -6.14 22.20 8.48
N VAL A 27 -6.94 21.13 8.45
CA VAL A 27 -6.71 20.00 7.56
C VAL A 27 -7.40 20.34 6.23
N ARG A 28 -6.70 20.13 5.11
CA ARG A 28 -7.32 20.29 3.80
C ARG A 28 -8.46 19.26 3.67
N PRO A 29 -9.56 19.57 2.98
CA PRO A 29 -10.69 18.64 2.84
C PRO A 29 -10.29 17.23 2.35
N GLU A 30 -9.29 17.14 1.47
CA GLU A 30 -8.74 15.90 0.91
C GLU A 30 -7.95 15.03 1.91
N ASP A 31 -7.47 15.63 3.00
CA ASP A 31 -6.66 15.00 4.05
C ASP A 31 -7.51 14.65 5.29
N ASN A 32 -8.82 14.93 5.24
CA ASN A 32 -9.74 14.52 6.28
C ASN A 32 -9.77 12.98 6.38
N THR A 33 -9.70 12.45 7.59
CA THR A 33 -9.67 11.01 7.88
C THR A 33 -10.76 10.22 7.15
N THR A 34 -11.96 10.79 7.01
CA THR A 34 -13.07 10.14 6.31
C THR A 34 -12.79 9.95 4.81
N VAL A 35 -12.13 10.92 4.19
CA VAL A 35 -11.75 10.86 2.76
C VAL A 35 -10.59 9.89 2.57
N LEU A 36 -9.60 9.93 3.45
CA LEU A 36 -8.47 9.00 3.43
C LEU A 36 -8.91 7.55 3.62
N LEU A 37 -9.85 7.29 4.55
CA LEU A 37 -10.38 5.95 4.80
C LEU A 37 -11.11 5.40 3.56
N LYS A 38 -11.88 6.24 2.85
CA LYS A 38 -12.52 5.83 1.59
C LYS A 38 -11.51 5.56 0.47
N LYS A 39 -10.44 6.36 0.37
CA LYS A 39 -9.34 6.12 -0.59
C LYS A 39 -8.62 4.81 -0.29
N ALA A 40 -8.27 4.57 0.98
CA ALA A 40 -7.65 3.33 1.43
C ALA A 40 -8.56 2.12 1.17
N ALA A 41 -9.84 2.19 1.55
CA ALA A 41 -10.81 1.13 1.28
C ALA A 41 -10.94 0.85 -0.23
N ARG A 42 -10.96 1.88 -1.09
CA ARG A 42 -11.00 1.69 -2.56
C ARG A 42 -9.70 1.06 -3.09
N ALA A 43 -8.55 1.47 -2.59
CA ALA A 43 -7.26 0.90 -2.98
C ALA A 43 -7.12 -0.56 -2.54
N LEU A 44 -7.62 -0.89 -1.35
CA LEU A 44 -7.63 -2.24 -0.81
C LEU A 44 -8.72 -3.13 -1.46
N ASN A 45 -9.89 -2.58 -1.78
CA ASN A 45 -11.00 -3.30 -2.45
C ASN A 45 -10.79 -3.47 -3.96
N LYS A 46 -9.88 -2.73 -4.58
CA LYS A 46 -9.40 -2.96 -5.94
C LYS A 46 -7.93 -3.41 -5.88
N PRO A 47 -7.66 -4.64 -5.42
CA PRO A 47 -6.30 -5.14 -5.38
C PRO A 47 -5.78 -5.29 -6.83
N GLY A 48 -5.04 -4.29 -7.28
CA GLY A 48 -4.35 -4.29 -8.55
C GLY A 48 -5.14 -3.77 -9.74
N ILE A 49 -4.45 -3.78 -10.88
CA ILE A 49 -4.96 -3.39 -12.19
C ILE A 49 -5.80 -4.57 -12.73
N ASP A 50 -6.97 -4.26 -13.30
CA ASP A 50 -7.77 -5.27 -13.99
C ASP A 50 -6.94 -5.92 -15.11
N ARG A 51 -6.86 -7.25 -15.12
CA ARG A 51 -6.07 -8.02 -16.08
C ARG A 51 -6.55 -7.81 -17.52
N ALA A 52 -7.85 -7.54 -17.71
CA ALA A 52 -8.40 -7.18 -19.02
C ALA A 52 -7.81 -5.87 -19.58
N VAL A 53 -7.31 -4.99 -18.70
CA VAL A 53 -6.60 -3.76 -19.09
C VAL A 53 -5.14 -4.07 -19.44
N VAL A 54 -4.50 -5.02 -18.75
CA VAL A 54 -3.11 -5.43 -19.02
C VAL A 54 -3.00 -6.16 -20.36
N PHE A 55 -3.91 -7.07 -20.65
CA PHE A 55 -3.91 -7.90 -21.86
C PHE A 55 -4.82 -7.34 -22.95
N ARG A 56 -4.71 -6.04 -23.24
CA ARG A 56 -5.52 -5.37 -24.27
C ARG A 56 -4.77 -5.23 -25.61
N GLY A 57 -5.51 -5.39 -26.71
CA GLY A 57 -5.04 -5.06 -28.05
C GLY A 57 -4.36 -6.21 -28.80
N PRO A 58 -3.91 -5.98 -30.04
CA PRO A 58 -3.45 -7.04 -30.95
C PRO A 58 -2.18 -7.77 -30.48
N ASN A 59 -1.45 -7.19 -29.52
CA ASN A 59 -0.22 -7.76 -28.98
C ASN A 59 -0.41 -8.44 -27.61
N ALA A 60 -1.65 -8.64 -27.14
CA ALA A 60 -1.92 -9.22 -25.83
C ALA A 60 -1.16 -10.54 -25.59
N ALA A 61 -1.06 -11.40 -26.61
CA ALA A 61 -0.35 -12.68 -26.53
C ALA A 61 1.17 -12.56 -26.28
N LYS A 62 1.77 -11.38 -26.47
CA LYS A 62 3.20 -11.11 -26.23
C LYS A 62 3.46 -10.42 -24.89
N ILE A 63 2.40 -10.01 -24.19
CA ILE A 63 2.48 -9.32 -22.91
C ILE A 63 2.40 -10.36 -21.78
N PHE A 64 3.21 -10.16 -20.75
CA PHE A 64 3.16 -10.96 -19.53
C PHE A 64 3.02 -10.05 -18.31
N ALA A 65 2.17 -10.45 -17.37
CA ALA A 65 2.09 -9.84 -16.05
C ALA A 65 3.02 -10.58 -15.08
N TYR A 66 3.62 -9.85 -14.14
CA TYR A 66 4.50 -10.40 -13.11
C TYR A 66 4.03 -9.97 -11.73
N TYR A 67 4.03 -10.90 -10.78
CA TYR A 67 3.75 -10.62 -9.36
C TYR A 67 4.55 -11.55 -8.45
N ALA A 68 4.77 -11.12 -7.21
CA ALA A 68 5.52 -11.90 -6.24
C ALA A 68 4.83 -13.24 -5.95
N TYR A 69 5.63 -14.31 -5.82
CA TYR A 69 5.11 -15.60 -5.38
C TYR A 69 4.98 -15.60 -3.85
N PRO A 70 3.76 -15.76 -3.29
CA PRO A 70 3.54 -15.52 -1.86
C PRO A 70 4.23 -16.55 -0.95
N GLN A 71 4.59 -17.71 -1.47
CA GLN A 71 5.22 -18.79 -0.69
C GLN A 71 6.77 -18.66 -0.66
N ASP A 72 7.37 -18.05 -1.68
CA ASP A 72 8.81 -17.80 -1.77
C ASP A 72 9.05 -16.43 -2.45
N PRO A 73 9.42 -15.39 -1.70
CA PRO A 73 9.60 -14.04 -2.24
C PRO A 73 10.83 -13.91 -3.16
N THR A 74 11.68 -14.95 -3.27
CA THR A 74 12.74 -15.00 -4.29
C THR A 74 12.20 -15.36 -5.67
N GLN A 75 10.92 -15.72 -5.77
CA GLN A 75 10.25 -16.14 -6.99
C GLN A 75 9.13 -15.16 -7.38
N VAL A 76 8.80 -15.18 -8.67
CA VAL A 76 7.71 -14.43 -9.27
C VAL A 76 6.83 -15.35 -10.09
N VAL A 77 5.55 -15.04 -10.15
CA VAL A 77 4.59 -15.65 -11.07
C VAL A 77 4.57 -14.81 -12.35
N ARG A 78 4.76 -15.45 -13.49
CA ARG A 78 4.49 -14.89 -14.82
C ARG A 78 3.14 -15.38 -15.31
N GLU A 79 2.25 -14.45 -15.63
CA GLU A 79 0.90 -14.73 -16.14
C GLU A 79 0.79 -14.25 -17.59
N ALA A 80 0.30 -15.12 -18.47
CA ALA A 80 0.01 -14.82 -19.88
C ALA A 80 -1.45 -14.38 -20.08
N ALA A 81 -1.75 -13.84 -21.26
CA ALA A 81 -3.09 -13.33 -21.59
C ALA A 81 -4.21 -14.39 -21.56
N ASP A 82 -3.86 -15.65 -21.76
CA ASP A 82 -4.77 -16.80 -21.65
C ASP A 82 -5.00 -17.26 -20.20
N GLY A 83 -4.37 -16.59 -19.23
CA GLY A 83 -4.43 -16.93 -17.81
C GLY A 83 -3.43 -18.00 -17.38
N THR A 84 -2.58 -18.50 -18.29
CA THR A 84 -1.52 -19.46 -17.95
C THR A 84 -0.52 -18.83 -17.00
N LYS A 85 -0.20 -19.51 -15.89
CA LYS A 85 0.71 -19.04 -14.84
C LYS A 85 1.92 -19.95 -14.73
N VAL A 86 3.10 -19.35 -14.67
CA VAL A 86 4.38 -20.06 -14.48
C VAL A 86 5.16 -19.39 -13.37
N VAL A 87 5.60 -20.17 -12.39
CA VAL A 87 6.47 -19.68 -11.32
C VAL A 87 7.93 -19.73 -11.77
N GLY A 88 8.72 -18.73 -11.41
CA GLY A 88 10.13 -18.64 -11.80
C GLY A 88 10.88 -17.54 -11.09
N ARG A 89 12.07 -17.21 -11.59
CA ARG A 89 12.92 -16.13 -11.06
C ARG A 89 13.28 -15.14 -12.16
N LEU A 90 13.51 -13.89 -11.78
CA LEU A 90 14.19 -12.92 -12.63
C LEU A 90 15.70 -13.07 -12.44
N VAL A 91 16.39 -13.55 -13.46
CA VAL A 91 17.85 -13.74 -13.48
C VAL A 91 18.39 -12.89 -14.62
N GLU A 92 19.28 -11.94 -14.32
CA GLU A 92 19.87 -11.02 -15.31
C GLU A 92 18.79 -10.26 -16.14
N GLY A 93 17.70 -9.85 -15.48
CA GLY A 93 16.59 -9.17 -16.14
C GLY A 93 15.70 -10.06 -17.02
N ARG A 94 15.92 -11.38 -17.04
CA ARG A 94 15.11 -12.33 -17.81
C ARG A 94 14.38 -13.29 -16.88
N PHE A 95 13.11 -13.58 -17.21
CA PHE A 95 12.35 -14.58 -16.50
C PHE A 95 12.84 -15.99 -16.86
N ARG A 96 13.18 -16.78 -15.84
CA ARG A 96 13.54 -18.20 -15.93
C ARG A 96 12.49 -18.99 -15.16
N ALA A 97 11.75 -19.84 -15.88
CA ALA A 97 10.78 -20.72 -15.25
C ALA A 97 11.49 -21.68 -14.28
N SER A 98 10.94 -21.83 -13.08
CA SER A 98 11.34 -22.91 -12.18
C SER A 98 10.91 -24.23 -12.83
N LYS A 99 11.81 -25.21 -12.90
CA LYS A 99 11.39 -26.57 -13.25
C LYS A 99 10.46 -27.05 -12.12
N ALA A 100 9.32 -27.61 -12.51
CA ALA A 100 8.43 -28.32 -11.60
C ALA A 100 9.16 -29.54 -11.00
#